data_AF-A0A1B6JVU7-F1
#
_entry.id   AF-A0A1B6JVU7-F1
#
_cell.length_a   1.000
_cell.length_b   1.000
_cell.length_c   1.000
_cell.angle_alpha   90.00
_cell.angle_beta   90.00
_cell.angle_gamma   90.00
#
_symmetry.space_group_name_H-M   'P 1'
#
loop_
_entity.id
_entity.type
_entity.pdbx_description
1 polymer ?
#
loop_
_entity_poly.entity_id
_entity_poly.type
_entity_poly.pdbx_seq_one_letter_code
_entity_poly.pdbx_strand_id
1 'polypeptide(L)'
;MQPTPGNSPAQVTVNGQQTPVSKSYLTELFDQNGNTLAQMYARPNGEVHFYAAQQDINVQYDGTAVKVKAQNSYRSETRGLCGTFNTQPVDDFTTPQGYILQNPYEFAATYALESSSCQGPAKELKARAQQQIAGG
;
A
#
# COMPACT_ATOMS: atom_id res chain seq x y z
N MET A 1 1.58 11.00 -0.17
CA MET A 1 2.56 11.66 -1.06
C MET A 1 1.76 12.59 -1.97
N GLN A 2 2.20 13.83 -2.18
CA GLN A 2 1.58 14.71 -3.17
C GLN A 2 2.66 15.15 -4.18
N PRO A 3 2.52 14.83 -5.47
CA PRO A 3 3.41 15.37 -6.48
C PRO A 3 3.02 16.81 -6.74
N THR A 4 4.01 17.70 -6.78
CA THR A 4 3.81 19.10 -7.14
C THR A 4 4.24 19.34 -8.59
N PRO A 5 3.47 20.11 -9.39
CA PRO A 5 3.94 20.60 -10.67
C PRO A 5 5.19 21.48 -10.48
N GLY A 6 6.22 21.29 -11.32
CA GLY A 6 7.44 22.12 -11.34
C GLY A 6 8.63 21.59 -10.54
N ASN A 7 9.50 22.51 -10.08
CA ASN A 7 10.74 22.22 -9.33
C ASN A 7 10.53 22.13 -7.81
N SER A 8 9.30 22.32 -7.33
CA SER A 8 9.00 22.15 -5.91
C SER A 8 9.16 20.67 -5.53
N PRO A 9 9.84 20.37 -4.40
CA PRO A 9 9.98 19.00 -3.94
C PRO A 9 8.60 18.43 -3.59
N ALA A 10 8.33 17.20 -4.06
CA ALA A 10 7.15 16.46 -3.63
C ALA A 10 7.22 16.27 -2.10
N GLN A 11 6.08 16.31 -1.42
CA GLN A 11 6.05 16.16 0.03
C GLN A 11 5.54 14.77 0.42
N VAL A 12 6.26 14.15 1.35
CA VAL A 12 5.88 12.88 1.96
C VAL A 12 5.71 13.10 3.44
N THR A 13 4.56 12.70 3.98
CA THR A 13 4.32 12.72 5.43
C THR A 13 4.73 11.39 6.03
N VAL A 14 5.69 11.41 6.95
CA VAL A 14 6.13 10.24 7.71
C VAL A 14 5.85 10.52 9.18
N ASN A 15 5.03 9.69 9.83
CA ASN A 15 4.65 9.86 11.24
C ASN A 15 4.11 11.27 11.59
N GLY A 16 3.38 11.90 10.66
CA GLY A 16 2.86 13.26 10.82
C GLY A 16 3.84 14.39 10.47
N GLN A 17 5.12 14.08 10.25
CA GLN A 17 6.13 15.05 9.83
C GLN A 17 6.20 15.13 8.31
N GLN A 18 6.16 16.34 7.75
CA GLN A 18 6.41 16.56 6.33
C GLN A 18 7.92 16.47 6.05
N THR A 19 8.28 15.55 5.16
CA THR A 19 9.63 15.35 4.67
C THR A 19 9.70 15.76 3.20
N PRO A 20 10.57 16.71 2.83
CA PRO A 20 10.74 17.09 1.42
C PRO A 20 11.40 15.96 0.65
N VAL A 21 10.96 15.72 -0.58
CA VAL A 21 11.57 14.76 -1.50
C VAL A 21 12.17 15.49 -2.69
N SER A 22 13.47 15.33 -2.86
CA SER A 22 14.26 16.01 -3.89
C SER A 22 14.34 15.22 -5.19
N LYS A 23 14.51 15.94 -6.31
CA LYS A 23 14.88 15.36 -7.61
C LYS A 23 16.38 15.15 -7.79
N SER A 24 17.19 15.75 -6.93
CA SER A 24 18.65 15.84 -7.10
C SER A 24 19.43 15.05 -6.07
N TYR A 25 18.80 14.61 -4.98
CA TYR A 25 19.46 13.83 -3.93
C TYR A 25 18.48 12.87 -3.24
N LEU A 26 19.04 11.82 -2.64
CA LEU A 26 18.29 10.88 -1.80
C LEU A 26 17.97 11.53 -0.46
N THR A 27 16.72 11.39 -0.03
CA THR A 27 16.28 11.75 1.31
C THR A 27 16.25 10.49 2.16
N GLU A 28 16.95 10.47 3.28
CA GLU A 28 17.03 9.30 4.16
C GLU A 28 16.14 9.47 5.39
N LEU A 29 15.46 8.40 5.76
CA LEU A 29 14.73 8.26 7.02
C LEU A 29 15.55 7.32 7.89
N PHE A 30 15.67 7.65 9.17
CA PHE A 30 16.43 6.88 10.14
C PHE A 30 15.52 6.30 11.22
N ASP A 31 15.91 5.14 11.76
CA ASP A 31 15.32 4.60 12.98
C ASP A 31 15.85 5.34 14.23
N GLN A 32 15.41 4.91 15.41
CA GLN A 32 15.83 5.52 16.69
C GLN A 32 17.32 5.34 17.01
N ASN A 33 17.99 4.39 16.35
CA ASN A 33 19.41 4.08 16.53
C ASN A 33 20.28 4.78 15.47
N GLY A 34 19.68 5.54 14.54
CA GLY A 34 20.38 6.19 13.44
C GLY A 34 20.65 5.27 12.23
N ASN A 35 20.07 4.07 12.17
CA ASN A 35 20.18 3.23 10.99
C ASN A 35 19.19 3.70 9.92
N THR A 36 19.59 3.61 8.64
CA THR A 36 18.70 3.94 7.53
C THR A 36 17.50 3.00 7.50
N LEU A 37 16.32 3.56 7.74
CA LEU A 37 15.03 2.90 7.65
C LEU A 37 14.52 2.87 6.21
N ALA A 38 14.60 4.00 5.52
CA ALA A 38 14.18 4.10 4.12
C ALA A 38 14.83 5.29 3.40
N GLN A 39 14.81 5.25 2.08
CA GLN A 39 15.32 6.29 1.20
C GLN A 39 14.22 6.72 0.23
N MET A 40 14.18 8.01 -0.08
CA MET A 40 13.19 8.60 -0.99
C MET A 40 13.83 9.52 -2.00
N TYR A 41 13.31 9.52 -3.22
CA TYR A 41 13.66 10.50 -4.24
C TYR A 41 12.51 10.69 -5.23
N ALA A 42 12.50 11.84 -5.91
CA ALA A 42 11.59 12.13 -7.00
C ALA A 42 12.32 11.98 -8.33
N ARG A 43 11.69 11.33 -9.30
CA ARG A 43 12.19 11.32 -10.68
C ARG A 43 11.91 12.68 -11.35
N PRO A 44 12.59 12.99 -12.47
CA PRO A 44 12.33 14.24 -13.22
C PRO A 44 10.86 14.44 -13.58
N ASN A 45 10.14 13.35 -13.87
CA ASN A 45 8.71 13.35 -14.20
C ASN A 45 7.76 13.51 -12.99
N GLY A 46 8.29 13.67 -11.77
CA GLY A 46 7.50 13.85 -10.56
C GLY A 46 7.12 12.56 -9.83
N GLU A 47 7.41 11.38 -10.38
CA GLU A 47 7.17 10.11 -9.68
C GLU A 47 8.08 10.00 -8.45
N VAL A 48 7.49 9.69 -7.30
CA VAL A 48 8.21 9.48 -6.03
C VAL A 48 8.52 8.00 -5.86
N HIS A 49 9.77 7.70 -5.54
CA HIS A 49 10.25 6.39 -5.15
C HIS A 49 10.54 6.39 -3.67
N PHE A 50 10.07 5.35 -2.98
CA PHE A 50 10.36 5.05 -1.58
C PHE A 50 10.97 3.65 -1.52
N TYR A 51 12.14 3.53 -0.92
CA TYR A 51 12.90 2.29 -0.81
C TYR A 51 13.20 1.98 0.64
N ALA A 52 12.61 0.92 1.18
CA ALA A 52 12.87 0.41 2.52
C ALA A 52 13.74 -0.85 2.39
N ALA A 53 15.05 -0.65 2.30
CA ALA A 53 16.01 -1.69 1.94
C ALA A 53 16.02 -2.87 2.93
N GLN A 54 15.93 -2.58 4.23
CA GLN A 54 15.93 -3.62 5.26
C GLN A 54 14.67 -4.50 5.23
N GLN A 55 13.60 -3.98 4.62
CA GLN A 55 12.33 -4.65 4.45
C GLN A 55 12.11 -5.07 2.99
N ASP A 56 13.10 -4.92 2.10
CA ASP A 56 12.98 -5.36 0.71
C ASP A 56 11.74 -4.82 -0.06
N ILE A 57 11.24 -3.64 0.34
CA ILE A 57 10.03 -3.03 -0.21
C ILE A 57 10.37 -1.77 -1.01
N ASN A 58 9.79 -1.68 -2.21
CA ASN A 58 9.83 -0.49 -3.05
C ASN A 58 8.41 -0.01 -3.30
N VAL A 59 8.17 1.29 -3.14
CA VAL A 59 6.90 1.93 -3.47
C VAL A 59 7.15 3.05 -4.48
N GLN A 60 6.33 3.07 -5.52
CA GLN A 60 6.36 4.10 -6.57
C GLN A 60 5.00 4.77 -6.62
N TYR A 61 5.00 6.09 -6.67
CA TYR A 61 3.77 6.87 -6.77
C TYR A 61 3.94 7.99 -7.79
N ASP A 62 3.10 7.97 -8.83
CA ASP A 62 3.16 8.94 -9.94
C ASP A 62 2.21 10.13 -9.76
N GLY A 63 1.42 10.15 -8.68
CA GLY A 63 0.36 11.13 -8.46
C GLY A 63 -1.05 10.62 -8.66
N THR A 64 -1.18 9.44 -9.28
CA THR A 64 -2.46 8.79 -9.56
C THR A 64 -2.46 7.35 -9.08
N ALA A 65 -1.42 6.59 -9.44
CA ALA A 65 -1.29 5.17 -9.16
C ALA A 65 -0.14 4.90 -8.19
N VAL A 66 -0.36 3.90 -7.32
CA VAL A 66 0.66 3.35 -6.42
C VAL A 66 1.08 1.98 -6.95
N LYS A 67 2.39 1.75 -7.06
CA LYS A 67 2.96 0.44 -7.34
C LYS A 67 3.85 0.01 -6.18
N VAL A 68 3.55 -1.15 -5.61
CA VAL A 68 4.37 -1.78 -4.57
C VAL A 68 5.13 -2.95 -5.20
N LYS A 69 6.42 -3.06 -4.92
CA LYS A 69 7.24 -4.24 -5.25
C LYS A 69 7.83 -4.77 -3.96
N ALA A 70 7.54 -6.04 -3.68
CA ALA A 70 8.15 -6.80 -2.59
C ALA A 70 9.11 -7.84 -3.19
N GLN A 71 10.21 -8.13 -2.49
CA GLN A 71 11.10 -9.23 -2.89
C GLN A 71 10.48 -10.60 -2.58
N ASN A 72 11.10 -11.64 -3.13
CA ASN A 72 10.66 -13.03 -2.98
C ASN A 72 10.65 -13.53 -1.52
N SER A 73 11.30 -12.83 -0.59
CA SER A 73 11.20 -13.07 0.85
C SER A 73 9.76 -12.94 1.39
N TYR A 74 8.89 -12.24 0.68
CA TYR A 74 7.45 -12.11 1.01
C TYR A 74 6.55 -13.12 0.29
N ARG A 75 7.11 -14.05 -0.49
CA ARG A 75 6.31 -15.00 -1.27
C ARG A 75 5.42 -15.83 -0.33
N SER A 76 4.12 -15.88 -0.64
CA SER A 76 3.07 -16.50 0.19
C SER A 76 2.82 -15.87 1.57
N GLU A 77 3.50 -14.77 1.91
CA GLU A 77 3.37 -14.08 3.20
C GLU A 77 2.53 -12.80 3.11
N THR A 78 2.17 -12.36 1.89
CA THR A 78 1.36 -11.16 1.73
C THR A 78 -0.12 -11.43 2.03
N ARG A 79 -0.77 -10.41 2.58
CA ARG A 79 -2.23 -10.32 2.74
C ARG A 79 -2.65 -8.91 2.38
N GLY A 80 -3.82 -8.76 1.76
CA GLY A 80 -4.29 -7.46 1.31
C GLY A 80 -4.92 -7.48 -0.07
N LEU A 81 -5.29 -6.29 -0.54
CA LEU A 81 -5.89 -6.08 -1.86
C LEU A 81 -4.98 -6.48 -3.03
N CYS A 82 -3.67 -6.62 -2.80
CA CYS A 82 -2.71 -7.08 -3.80
C CYS A 82 -2.53 -8.61 -3.83
N GLY A 83 -3.33 -9.36 -3.07
CA GLY A 83 -3.32 -10.83 -3.06
C GLY A 83 -2.29 -11.46 -2.13
N THR A 84 -2.05 -12.75 -2.35
CA THR A 84 -1.26 -13.64 -1.47
C THR A 84 0.18 -13.83 -1.93
N PHE A 85 0.52 -13.32 -3.12
CA PHE A 85 1.86 -13.38 -3.71
C PHE A 85 2.46 -14.79 -3.75
N ASN A 86 1.64 -15.81 -4.02
CA ASN A 86 2.06 -17.21 -4.11
C ASN A 86 2.00 -17.79 -5.54
N THR A 87 1.79 -16.93 -6.54
CA THR A 87 1.60 -17.27 -7.97
C THR A 87 0.32 -18.05 -8.30
N GLN A 88 -0.67 -18.09 -7.40
CA GLN A 88 -1.95 -18.75 -7.59
C GLN A 88 -3.11 -17.74 -7.57
N PRO A 89 -3.57 -17.28 -8.75
CA PRO A 89 -4.62 -16.25 -8.82
C PRO A 89 -5.97 -16.65 -8.17
N VAL A 90 -6.20 -17.95 -7.97
CA VAL A 90 -7.44 -18.47 -7.39
C VAL A 90 -7.63 -18.09 -5.92
N ASP A 91 -6.56 -17.80 -5.18
CA ASP A 91 -6.62 -17.42 -3.77
C ASP A 91 -6.27 -15.95 -3.50
N ASP A 92 -6.05 -15.14 -4.54
CA ASP A 92 -5.73 -13.72 -4.39
C ASP A 92 -6.85 -12.95 -3.68
N PHE A 93 -8.09 -13.43 -3.74
CA PHE A 93 -9.23 -12.87 -3.02
C PHE A 93 -9.43 -13.46 -1.62
N THR A 94 -8.32 -13.73 -0.93
CA THR A 94 -8.32 -14.16 0.47
C THR A 94 -8.58 -12.99 1.42
N THR A 95 -9.68 -13.05 2.16
CA THR A 95 -10.08 -12.05 3.17
C THR A 95 -9.14 -12.02 4.37
N PRO A 96 -9.20 -10.99 5.23
CA PRO A 96 -8.43 -10.96 6.49
C PRO A 96 -8.67 -12.16 7.40
N GLN A 97 -9.85 -12.79 7.31
CA GLN A 97 -10.24 -13.97 8.07
C GLN A 97 -9.79 -15.28 7.42
N GLY A 98 -9.16 -15.25 6.24
CA GLY A 98 -8.64 -16.43 5.55
C GLY A 98 -9.61 -17.12 4.59
N TYR A 99 -10.77 -16.52 4.30
CA TYR A 99 -11.75 -17.07 3.36
C TYR A 99 -11.49 -16.57 1.94
N ILE A 100 -11.67 -17.41 0.93
CA ILE A 100 -11.55 -17.01 -0.48
C ILE A 100 -12.93 -16.62 -1.01
N LEU A 101 -13.08 -15.37 -1.44
CA LEU A 101 -14.31 -14.88 -2.07
C LEU A 101 -14.17 -14.84 -3.60
N GLN A 102 -15.27 -15.06 -4.30
CA GLN A 102 -15.30 -15.00 -5.77
C GLN A 102 -15.59 -13.58 -6.28
N ASN A 103 -16.34 -12.79 -5.52
CA ASN A 103 -16.71 -11.44 -5.90
C ASN A 103 -15.60 -10.44 -5.49
N PRO A 104 -14.93 -9.76 -6.44
CA PRO A 104 -13.84 -8.83 -6.15
C PRO A 104 -14.29 -7.63 -5.32
N TYR A 105 -15.53 -7.17 -5.47
CA TYR A 105 -16.05 -6.01 -4.73
C TYR A 105 -16.32 -6.36 -3.26
N GLU A 106 -16.85 -7.55 -3.01
CA GLU A 106 -17.07 -8.06 -1.65
C GLU A 106 -15.75 -8.36 -0.96
N PHE A 107 -14.81 -9.00 -1.66
CA PHE A 107 -13.42 -9.17 -1.22
C PHE A 107 -12.79 -7.83 -0.84
N ALA A 108 -12.79 -6.85 -1.74
CA ALA A 108 -12.15 -5.55 -1.48
C ALA A 108 -12.77 -4.85 -0.26
N ALA A 109 -14.09 -4.97 -0.10
CA ALA A 109 -14.80 -4.41 1.05
C ALA A 109 -14.38 -5.03 2.39
N THR A 110 -13.90 -6.28 2.42
CA THR A 110 -13.40 -6.90 3.67
C THR A 110 -12.17 -6.20 4.25
N TYR A 111 -11.37 -5.56 3.41
CA TYR A 111 -10.19 -4.77 3.81
C TYR A 111 -10.49 -3.29 4.07
N ALA A 112 -11.75 -2.85 3.95
CA ALA A 112 -12.13 -1.47 4.23
C ALA A 112 -11.92 -1.15 5.72
N LEU A 113 -11.22 -0.04 6.00
CA LEU A 113 -11.11 0.55 7.32
C LEU A 113 -12.47 1.15 7.71
N GLU A 114 -13.09 0.61 8.75
CA GLU A 114 -14.35 1.11 9.26
C GLU A 114 -14.12 2.32 10.16
N SER A 115 -14.66 3.46 9.74
CA SER A 115 -14.77 4.65 10.56
C SER A 115 -16.20 5.18 10.50
N SER A 116 -16.55 6.05 11.44
CA SER A 116 -17.83 6.78 11.42
C SER A 116 -18.03 7.58 10.11
N SER A 117 -16.93 7.96 9.46
CA SER A 117 -16.91 8.70 8.18
C SER A 117 -16.89 7.81 6.93
N CYS A 118 -16.86 6.48 7.06
CA CYS A 118 -16.90 5.59 5.90
C CYS A 118 -18.25 5.76 5.17
N GLN A 119 -18.20 6.18 3.91
CA GLN A 119 -19.38 6.40 3.05
C GLN A 119 -19.25 5.55 1.80
N GLY A 120 -20.37 5.05 1.28
CA GLY A 120 -20.42 4.32 0.02
C GLY A 120 -20.59 2.80 0.16
N PRO A 121 -20.43 2.07 -0.96
CA PRO A 121 -20.89 0.69 -1.08
C PRO A 121 -20.08 -0.32 -0.27
N ALA A 122 -18.90 0.07 0.24
CA ALA A 122 -18.03 -0.80 1.02
C ALA A 122 -18.74 -1.35 2.26
N LYS A 123 -19.59 -0.56 2.94
CA LYS A 123 -20.34 -1.02 4.12
C LYS A 123 -21.27 -2.19 3.79
N GLU A 124 -22.08 -2.04 2.75
CA GLU A 124 -23.03 -3.06 2.31
C GLU A 124 -22.32 -4.28 1.73
N LEU A 125 -21.30 -4.07 0.89
CA LEU A 125 -20.48 -5.14 0.32
C LEU A 125 -19.80 -5.97 1.40
N LYS A 126 -19.29 -5.33 2.46
CA LYS A 126 -18.68 -6.02 3.60
C LYS A 126 -19.70 -6.84 4.38
N ALA A 127 -20.91 -6.33 4.57
CA ALA A 127 -22.00 -7.10 5.20
C ALA A 127 -22.39 -8.33 4.35
N ARG A 128 -22.46 -8.19 3.02
CA ARG A 128 -22.69 -9.33 2.11
C ARG A 128 -21.58 -10.38 2.19
N ALA A 129 -20.32 -9.93 2.19
CA ALA A 129 -19.16 -10.80 2.36
C ALA A 129 -19.24 -11.60 3.68
N GLN A 130 -19.59 -10.93 4.78
CA GLN A 130 -19.73 -11.57 6.09
C GLN A 130 -20.83 -12.63 6.14
N GLN A 131 -21.96 -12.41 5.47
CA GLN A 131 -23.04 -13.40 5.37
C GLN A 131 -22.58 -14.67 4.65
N GLN A 132 -21.78 -14.54 3.59
CA GLN A 132 -21.22 -15.69 2.88
C GLN A 132 -20.21 -16.45 3.75
N ILE A 133 -19.35 -15.72 4.47
CA ILE A 133 -18.35 -16.31 5.38
C ILE A 133 -19.01 -17.06 6.54
N ALA A 134 -20.11 -16.52 7.10
CA ALA A 134 -20.82 -17.14 8.22
C ALA A 134 -21.70 -18.33 7.81
N GLY A 135 -22.00 -18.49 6.52
CA GLY A 135 -22.85 -19.54 5.99
C GLY A 135 -22.11 -20.76 5.43
N GLY A 136 -20.77 -20.73 5.42
CA GLY A 136 -19.90 -21.84 4.98
C GLY A 136 -19.15 -22.45 6.15
#